data_AF-A0A3D2NH74-F1
#
_entry.id   AF-A0A3D2NH74-F1
#
_cell.length_a   1.000
_cell.length_b   1.000
_cell.length_c   1.000
_cell.angle_alpha   90.00
_cell.angle_beta   90.00
_cell.angle_gamma   90.00
#
_symmetry.space_group_name_H-M   'P 1'
#
loop_
_entity.id
_entity.type
_entity.pdbx_description
1 polymer ?
#
loop_
_entity_poly.entity_id
_entity_poly.type
_entity_poly.pdbx_seq_one_letter_code
_entity_poly.pdbx_strand_id
1 'polypeptide(L)' 'LGRHDEGVAAMSELVHAGNDVGMYAEMIEPADGSFLGNLPQALSHLALIQTALLIRELVGDDADQT' A
#
# COMPACT_ATOMS: atom_id res chain seq x y z
N LEU A 1 -0.15 17.64 -0.05
CA LEU A 1 0.87 17.34 0.98
C LEU A 1 2.11 16.84 0.24
N GLY A 2 3.27 17.49 0.37
CA GLY A 2 4.51 17.11 -0.32
C GLY A 2 5.38 16.10 0.42
N ARG A 3 4.78 15.22 1.23
CA ARG A 3 5.49 14.22 2.06
C ARG A 3 5.70 12.92 1.29
N HIS A 4 6.34 13.01 0.12
CA HIS A 4 6.43 11.88 -0.82
C HIS A 4 7.23 10.71 -0.23
N ASP A 5 8.37 10.98 0.39
CA ASP A 5 9.23 9.96 1.00
C ASP A 5 8.50 9.15 2.07
N GLU A 6 7.73 9.81 2.92
CA GLU A 6 6.95 9.14 3.96
C GLU A 6 5.82 8.30 3.38
N GLY A 7 5.19 8.77 2.29
CA GLY A 7 4.19 8.00 1.56
C GLY A 7 4.78 6.75 0.90
N VAL A 8 5.97 6.87 0.29
CA VAL A 8 6.70 5.75 -0.30
C VAL A 8 7.13 4.75 0.76
N ALA A 9 7.62 5.22 1.90
CA ALA A 9 7.98 4.35 3.03
C ALA A 9 6.75 3.59 3.56
N ALA A 10 5.63 4.28 3.77
CA ALA A 10 4.39 3.65 4.22
C ALA A 10 3.85 2.62 3.22
N MET A 11 3.91 2.92 1.92
CA MET A 11 3.53 1.97 0.87
C MET A 11 4.45 0.73 0.87
N SER A 12 5.74 0.92 1.09
CA SER A 12 6.73 -0.17 1.14
C SER A 12 6.49 -1.12 2.32
N GLU A 13 6.04 -0.60 3.46
CA GLU A 13 5.61 -1.43 4.59
C GLU A 13 4.28 -2.13 4.28
N LEU A 14 3.30 -1.40 3.73
CA LEU A 14 1.97 -1.93 3.45
C LEU A 14 1.99 -3.11 2.46
N VAL A 15 2.87 -3.10 1.44
CA VAL A 15 2.95 -4.21 0.47
C VAL A 15 3.32 -5.56 1.10
N HIS A 16 3.93 -5.54 2.28
CA HIS A 16 4.28 -6.74 3.04
C HIS A 16 3.19 -7.19 4.01
N ALA A 17 2.11 -6.42 4.17
CA ALA A 17 1.01 -6.74 5.07
C ALA A 17 -0.02 -7.72 4.47
N GLY A 18 0.12 -8.09 3.20
CA GLY A 18 -0.69 -9.14 2.57
C GLY A 18 -0.35 -10.53 3.12
N ASN A 19 -1.25 -11.50 2.95
CA ASN A 19 -0.96 -12.89 3.29
C ASN A 19 0.08 -13.52 2.32
N ASP A 20 0.32 -14.81 2.48
CA ASP A 20 1.26 -15.61 1.67
C ASP A 20 1.02 -15.55 0.15
N VAL A 21 -0.20 -15.24 -0.27
CA VAL A 21 -0.57 -15.06 -1.68
C VAL A 21 -0.82 -13.60 -2.06
N GLY A 22 -0.49 -12.66 -1.18
CA GLY A 22 -0.57 -11.22 -1.42
C GLY A 22 -1.98 -10.62 -1.32
N MET A 23 -2.92 -11.30 -0.67
CA MET A 23 -4.29 -10.79 -0.47
C MET A 23 -4.40 -9.97 0.81
N TYR A 24 -5.16 -8.87 0.74
CA TYR A 24 -5.46 -7.98 1.86
C TYR A 24 -6.86 -8.20 2.43
N ALA A 25 -6.96 -8.07 3.76
CA ALA A 25 -8.22 -8.03 4.47
C ALA A 25 -8.80 -6.60 4.55
N GLU A 26 -10.00 -6.49 5.10
CA GLU A 26 -10.64 -5.21 5.42
C GLU A 26 -9.85 -4.43 6.46
N MET A 27 -9.36 -5.12 7.48
CA MET A 27 -8.60 -4.55 8.59
C MET A 27 -7.51 -5.52 9.03
N ILE A 28 -6.48 -4.96 9.67
CA ILE A 28 -5.39 -5.70 10.30
C ILE A 28 -5.34 -5.23 11.76
N GLU A 29 -5.36 -6.18 12.69
CA GLU A 29 -5.15 -5.91 14.12
C GLU A 29 -3.70 -5.47 14.34
N PRO A 30 -3.43 -4.24 14.82
CA PRO A 30 -2.07 -3.76 15.01
C PRO A 30 -1.28 -4.51 16.09
N ALA A 31 -1.94 -5.18 17.05
CA ALA A 31 -1.24 -5.89 18.11
C ALA A 31 -0.53 -7.16 17.63
N ASP A 32 -1.11 -7.89 16.68
CA ASP A 32 -0.64 -9.21 16.26
C ASP A 32 -0.61 -9.43 14.73
N GLY A 33 -1.07 -8.47 13.94
CA GLY A 33 -1.13 -8.56 12.48
C GLY A 33 -2.28 -9.43 11.96
N SER A 34 -3.21 -9.85 12.82
CA SER A 34 -4.32 -10.71 12.40
C SER A 34 -5.28 -9.97 11.47
N PHE A 35 -5.78 -10.70 10.47
CA PHE A 35 -6.75 -10.17 9.52
C PHE A 35 -8.15 -10.17 10.12
N LEU A 36 -8.82 -9.03 10.04
CA LEU A 36 -10.17 -8.82 10.55
C LEU A 36 -11.11 -8.46 9.40
N GLY A 37 -12.33 -8.98 9.47
CA GLY A 37 -13.37 -8.73 8.47
C GLY A 37 -13.21 -9.58 7.21
N ASN A 38 -13.59 -9.02 6.06
CA ASN A 38 -13.59 -9.74 4.79
C ASN A 38 -12.16 -10.01 4.30
N LEU A 39 -11.92 -11.22 3.81
CA LEU A 39 -10.73 -11.61 3.07
C LEU A 39 -11.15 -12.52 1.89
N PRO A 40 -10.87 -12.14 0.62
CA PRO A 40 -10.22 -10.90 0.21
C PRO A 40 -11.15 -9.68 0.20
N GLN A 41 -10.60 -8.49 0.47
CA GLN A 41 -11.38 -7.25 0.48
C GLN A 41 -11.08 -6.36 -0.74
N ALA A 42 -12.06 -6.13 -1.60
CA ALA A 42 -11.86 -5.45 -2.88
C ALA A 42 -11.43 -3.97 -2.79
N LEU A 43 -11.95 -3.22 -1.82
CA LEU A 43 -11.62 -1.79 -1.64
C LEU A 43 -10.19 -1.55 -1.13
N SER A 44 -9.64 -2.41 -0.28
CA SER A 44 -8.26 -2.38 0.21
C SER A 44 -7.30 -2.59 -0.97
N HIS A 45 -7.59 -3.56 -1.84
CA HIS A 45 -6.81 -3.77 -3.06
C HIS A 45 -6.95 -2.59 -4.02
N LEU A 46 -8.15 -2.05 -4.20
CA LEU A 46 -8.37 -0.86 -5.04
C LEU A 46 -7.57 0.34 -4.52
N ALA A 47 -7.61 0.61 -3.22
CA ALA A 47 -6.87 1.69 -2.58
C ALA A 47 -5.35 1.50 -2.71
N LEU A 48 -4.86 0.27 -2.56
CA LEU A 48 -3.44 -0.07 -2.77
C LEU A 48 -2.99 0.25 -4.20
N ILE A 49 -3.77 -0.20 -5.20
CA ILE A 49 -3.48 0.05 -6.62
C ILE A 49 -3.53 1.55 -6.92
N GLN A 50 -4.55 2.26 -6.43
CA GLN A 50 -4.66 3.70 -6.61
C GLN A 50 -3.46 4.45 -6.01
N THR A 51 -3.06 4.08 -4.80
CA THR A 51 -1.88 4.66 -4.14
C THR A 51 -0.60 4.40 -4.93
N ALA A 52 -0.42 3.18 -5.45
CA ALA A 52 0.74 2.84 -6.29
C ALA A 52 0.81 3.70 -7.56
N LEU A 53 -0.33 3.91 -8.23
CA LEU A 53 -0.41 4.76 -9.42
C LEU A 53 -0.11 6.22 -9.10
N LEU A 54 -0.63 6.73 -7.98
CA LEU A 54 -0.36 8.09 -7.51
C LEU A 54 1.11 8.31 -7.16
N ILE A 55 1.75 7.37 -6.45
CA ILE A 55 3.18 7.43 -6.15
C ILE A 55 3.99 7.45 -7.45
N ARG A 56 3.65 6.58 -8.41
CA ARG A 56 4.32 6.56 -9.71
C ARG A 56 4.19 7.90 -10.45
N GLU A 57 3.03 8.53 -10.43
CA GLU A 57 2.81 9.83 -11.08
C GLU A 57 3.57 10.97 -10.38
N LEU A 58 3.62 10.96 -9.05
CA LEU A 58 4.19 12.06 -8.26
C LEU A 58 5.69 11.96 -8.01
N VAL A 59 6.26 10.76 -8.10
CA VAL A 59 7.68 10.47 -7.79
C VAL A 59 8.43 9.90 -9.01
N GLY A 60 7.72 9.24 -9.92
CA GLY A 60 8.30 8.46 -11.02
C GLY A 60 8.88 9.24 -12.19
N ASP A 61 8.82 10.58 -12.18
CA ASP A 61 9.41 11.46 -13.22
C ASP A 61 10.72 12.16 -12.78
N ASP A 62 11.17 11.98 -11.53
CA ASP A 62 12.42 12.60 -11.03
C ASP A 62 13.67 11.73 -11.28
N ALA A 63 13.51 10.44 -11.59
CA ALA A 63 14.62 9.49 -11.73
C ALA A 63 15.23 9.40 -13.14
N ASP A 64 14.60 10.01 -14.17
CA ASP A 64 15.03 9.94 -15.58
C ASP A 64 15.78 11.21 -16.05
N GLN A 65 16.19 12.10 -15.12
CA GLN A 65 16.89 13.36 -15.41
C GLN A 65 18.39 13.36 -15.08
N THR A 66 19.05 12.20 -14.96
CA THR A 66 20.52 12.13 -14.73
C THR A 66 21.26 11.39 -15.83
#